data_AF-A0A8S9TP94-F1
#
_entry.id   AF-A0A8S9TP94-F1
#
_cell.length_a   1.000
_cell.length_b   1.000
_cell.length_c   1.000
_cell.angle_alpha   90.00
_cell.angle_beta   90.00
_cell.angle_gamma   90.00
#
_symmetry.space_group_name_H-M   'P 1'
#
loop_
_entity.id
_entity.type
_entity.pdbx_description
1 polymer ?
#
loop_
_entity_poly.entity_id
_entity_poly.type
_entity_poly.pdbx_seq_one_letter_code
_entity_poly.pdbx_strand_id
1 'polypeptide(L)'
;MTMDPEYDQARPSSTYHDDGRSELFDWMIHLGLIDFWRLENPSTQEFTGPQSKNRIDYCLASVDFYDKFIRSSGHAFSLRLGNSDHIPVEFSASSDSPLPRDKLPFKCPPGYSGAKMFKPSSN
;
A
#
# COMPACT_ATOMS: atom_id res chain seq x y z
N MET A 1 2.36 3.45 -13.77
CA MET A 1 1.68 2.21 -13.36
C MET A 1 0.59 2.58 -12.38
N THR A 2 -0.66 2.55 -12.81
CA THR A 2 -1.82 3.20 -12.15
C THR A 2 -3.02 2.33 -12.52
N MET A 3 -3.67 1.66 -11.56
CA MET A 3 -4.72 0.68 -11.89
C MET A 3 -5.95 1.33 -12.50
N ASP A 4 -6.20 2.61 -12.24
CA ASP A 4 -7.14 3.40 -13.01
C ASP A 4 -6.44 4.62 -13.65
N PRO A 5 -6.33 4.73 -14.98
CA PRO A 5 -5.71 5.91 -15.61
C PRO A 5 -6.36 7.23 -15.17
N GLU A 6 -7.67 7.24 -14.92
CA GLU A 6 -8.43 8.44 -14.57
C GLU A 6 -8.18 8.88 -13.12
N TYR A 7 -8.05 7.92 -12.19
CA TYR A 7 -7.93 8.22 -10.76
C TYR A 7 -6.53 8.06 -10.19
N ASP A 8 -5.67 7.29 -10.85
CA ASP A 8 -4.31 7.03 -10.41
C ASP A 8 -3.27 7.84 -11.21
N GLN A 9 -3.65 8.59 -12.26
CA GLN A 9 -2.76 9.56 -12.95
C GLN A 9 -3.28 10.99 -12.85
N ALA A 10 -2.41 11.94 -12.51
CA ALA A 10 -2.75 13.36 -12.50
C ALA A 10 -3.03 13.93 -13.91
N ARG A 11 -2.49 13.27 -14.95
CA ARG A 11 -2.69 13.61 -16.36
C ARG A 11 -2.94 12.34 -17.16
N PRO A 12 -4.19 11.89 -17.30
CA PRO A 12 -4.52 10.77 -18.16
C PRO A 12 -4.28 11.19 -19.61
N SER A 13 -3.13 10.81 -20.16
CA SER A 13 -2.85 10.96 -21.59
C SER A 13 -2.20 9.68 -22.08
N SER A 14 -2.54 9.28 -23.30
CA SER A 14 -2.11 8.03 -23.93
C SER A 14 -0.59 7.87 -24.08
N THR A 15 0.18 8.91 -23.75
CA THR A 15 1.64 8.94 -23.82
C THR A 15 2.34 8.75 -22.46
N TYR A 16 1.60 8.69 -21.35
CA TYR A 16 2.20 8.60 -20.01
C TYR A 16 1.97 7.24 -19.34
N HIS A 17 3.05 6.46 -19.23
CA HIS A 17 3.22 5.35 -18.28
C HIS A 17 2.10 4.29 -18.23
N ASP A 18 1.68 3.80 -19.41
CA ASP A 18 0.80 2.63 -19.53
C ASP A 18 1.58 1.30 -19.40
N ASP A 19 2.89 1.32 -19.65
CA ASP A 19 3.76 0.15 -19.57
C ASP A 19 3.62 -0.58 -18.23
N GLY A 20 3.36 -1.89 -18.29
CA GLY A 20 3.25 -2.77 -17.13
C GLY A 20 1.86 -2.80 -16.46
N ARG A 21 0.89 -2.00 -16.92
CA ARG A 21 -0.46 -1.99 -16.34
C ARG A 21 -1.20 -3.31 -16.59
N SER A 22 -1.24 -3.76 -17.84
CA SER A 22 -1.84 -5.04 -18.21
C SER A 22 -1.24 -6.20 -17.43
N GLU A 23 0.08 -6.22 -17.31
CA GLU A 23 0.84 -7.26 -16.64
C GLU A 23 0.55 -7.28 -15.14
N LEU A 24 0.48 -6.10 -14.50
CA LEU A 24 0.08 -6.00 -13.10
C LEU A 24 -1.35 -6.52 -12.90
N PHE A 25 -2.28 -6.12 -13.75
CA PHE A 25 -3.66 -6.61 -13.69
C PHE A 25 -3.74 -8.14 -13.85
N ASP A 26 -3.02 -8.69 -14.82
CA ASP A 26 -2.95 -10.12 -15.06
C ASP A 26 -2.39 -10.87 -13.84
N TRP A 27 -1.34 -10.34 -13.21
CA TRP A 27 -0.79 -10.91 -11.98
C TRP A 27 -1.76 -10.84 -10.81
N MET A 28 -2.46 -9.71 -10.64
CA MET A 28 -3.44 -9.56 -9.57
C MET A 28 -4.60 -10.54 -9.73
N ILE A 29 -5.12 -10.69 -10.95
CA ILE A 29 -6.17 -11.67 -11.26
C ILE A 29 -5.66 -13.09 -10.99
N HIS A 30 -4.48 -13.44 -11.50
CA HIS A 30 -3.92 -14.78 -11.38
C HIS A 30 -3.64 -15.17 -9.92
N LEU A 31 -3.16 -14.22 -9.11
CA LEU A 31 -2.83 -14.43 -7.70
C LEU A 31 -4.03 -14.21 -6.75
N GLY A 32 -5.19 -13.80 -7.26
CA GLY A 32 -6.37 -13.50 -6.45
C GLY A 32 -6.16 -12.30 -5.51
N LEU A 33 -5.40 -11.30 -5.95
CA LEU A 33 -5.07 -10.10 -5.20
C LEU A 33 -6.03 -8.96 -5.54
N ILE A 34 -6.35 -8.17 -4.53
CA ILE A 34 -7.06 -6.90 -4.65
C ILE A 34 -6.17 -5.77 -4.14
N ASP A 35 -6.30 -4.60 -4.76
CA ASP A 35 -5.90 -3.35 -4.13
C ASP A 35 -7.03 -2.87 -3.25
N PHE A 36 -6.89 -3.15 -1.96
CA PHE A 36 -7.94 -2.84 -1.00
C PHE A 36 -8.07 -1.35 -0.72
N TRP A 37 -7.02 -0.55 -0.97
CA TRP A 37 -7.18 0.89 -0.94
C TRP A 37 -8.14 1.25 -2.10
N ARG A 38 -7.80 1.04 -3.38
CA ARG A 38 -8.71 1.44 -4.48
C ARG A 38 -10.15 0.91 -4.35
N LEU A 39 -10.37 -0.26 -3.73
CA LEU A 39 -11.70 -0.76 -3.37
C LEU A 39 -12.49 0.19 -2.44
N GLU A 40 -11.85 0.74 -1.41
CA GLU A 40 -12.46 1.61 -0.39
C GLU A 40 -12.72 3.04 -0.87
N ASN A 41 -11.93 3.56 -1.81
CA ASN A 41 -12.19 4.88 -2.40
C ASN A 41 -12.01 4.84 -3.94
N PRO A 42 -13.02 4.35 -4.66
CA PRO A 42 -12.92 4.03 -6.09
C PRO A 42 -12.58 5.24 -6.97
N SER A 43 -13.08 6.43 -6.63
CA SER A 43 -12.93 7.65 -7.45
C SER A 43 -11.94 8.68 -6.88
N THR A 44 -11.27 8.38 -5.77
CA THR A 44 -10.38 9.34 -5.12
C THR A 44 -9.04 9.44 -5.88
N GLN A 45 -8.60 10.68 -6.15
CA GLN A 45 -7.33 10.96 -6.80
C GLN A 45 -6.24 11.24 -5.76
N GLU A 46 -5.40 10.23 -5.54
CA GLU A 46 -4.27 10.30 -4.61
C GLU A 46 -3.01 9.79 -5.29
N PHE A 47 -1.95 10.59 -5.26
CA PHE A 47 -0.73 10.31 -6.01
C PHE A 47 0.45 10.12 -5.04
N THR A 48 0.98 8.90 -5.01
CA THR A 48 2.05 8.49 -4.11
C THR A 48 3.44 8.56 -4.72
N GLY A 49 3.55 8.57 -6.05
CA GLY A 49 4.82 8.59 -6.75
C GLY A 49 5.49 9.97 -6.82
N PRO A 50 6.70 10.04 -7.41
CA PRO A 50 7.48 11.25 -7.52
C PRO A 50 6.70 12.41 -8.13
N GLN A 51 6.82 13.57 -7.49
CA GLN A 51 6.16 14.82 -7.92
C GLN A 51 4.61 14.70 -7.96
N SER A 52 4.03 13.74 -7.23
CA SER A 52 2.58 13.53 -7.15
C SER A 52 1.91 13.38 -8.51
N LYS A 53 2.58 12.69 -9.46
CA LYS A 53 2.07 12.49 -10.82
C LYS A 53 1.17 11.27 -10.96
N ASN A 54 1.40 10.26 -10.14
CA ASN A 54 0.72 8.98 -10.23
C ASN A 54 0.66 8.28 -8.88
N ARG A 55 -0.21 7.29 -8.75
CA ARG A 55 -0.19 6.32 -7.66
C ARG A 55 0.53 5.06 -8.12
N ILE A 56 1.71 4.80 -7.57
CA ILE A 56 2.55 3.64 -7.95
C ILE A 56 2.91 2.76 -6.75
N ASP A 57 2.56 3.20 -5.55
CA ASP A 57 2.70 2.46 -4.31
C ASP A 57 1.34 1.86 -3.93
N TYR A 58 1.30 0.54 -3.75
CA TYR A 58 0.07 -0.22 -3.54
C TYR A 58 0.16 -1.08 -2.27
N CYS A 59 -0.98 -1.41 -1.70
CA CYS A 59 -1.09 -2.54 -0.78
C CYS A 59 -2.07 -3.56 -1.35
N LEU A 60 -1.53 -4.75 -1.65
CA LEU A 60 -2.27 -5.83 -2.25
C LEU A 60 -2.49 -6.95 -1.22
N ALA A 61 -3.70 -7.50 -1.18
CA ALA A 61 -4.03 -8.62 -0.32
C ALA A 61 -5.00 -9.57 -1.03
N SER A 62 -5.10 -10.81 -0.56
CA SER A 62 -6.23 -11.65 -0.95
C SER A 62 -7.53 -11.10 -0.37
N VAL A 63 -8.65 -11.38 -1.03
CA VAL A 63 -9.99 -10.98 -0.57
C VAL A 63 -10.24 -11.47 0.86
N ASP A 64 -9.88 -12.73 1.15
CA ASP A 64 -10.06 -13.33 2.48
C ASP A 64 -9.23 -12.62 3.57
N PHE A 65 -8.01 -12.19 3.24
CA PHE A 65 -7.17 -11.49 4.21
C PHE A 65 -7.70 -10.08 4.46
N TYR A 66 -8.11 -9.39 3.40
CA TYR A 66 -8.74 -8.08 3.49
C TYR A 66 -9.96 -8.10 4.40
N ASP A 67 -10.95 -8.94 4.08
CA ASP A 67 -12.22 -9.03 4.79
C ASP A 67 -12.02 -9.36 6.29
N LYS A 68 -11.12 -10.29 6.59
CA LYS A 68 -10.93 -10.77 7.96
C LYS A 68 -10.05 -9.86 8.80
N PHE A 69 -8.98 -9.30 8.23
CA PHE A 69 -7.90 -8.73 9.02
C PHE A 69 -7.65 -7.24 8.78
N ILE A 70 -7.91 -6.70 7.60
CA ILE A 70 -7.68 -5.28 7.35
C ILE A 70 -8.70 -4.45 8.13
N ARG A 71 -8.22 -3.34 8.72
CA ARG A 71 -9.01 -2.44 9.55
C ARG A 71 -8.99 -1.01 9.05
N SER A 72 -7.89 -0.60 8.43
CA SER A 72 -7.79 0.68 7.74
C SER A 72 -6.74 0.60 6.64
N SER A 73 -6.93 1.43 5.61
CA SER A 73 -5.94 1.69 4.57
C SER A 73 -5.83 3.20 4.33
N GLY A 74 -4.70 3.66 3.81
CA GLY A 74 -4.50 5.07 3.48
C GLY A 74 -3.08 5.39 3.04
N HIS A 75 -2.81 6.69 2.96
CA HIS A 75 -1.49 7.21 2.64
C HIS A 75 -1.09 8.29 3.65
N ALA A 76 0.17 8.26 4.04
CA ALA A 76 0.71 9.16 5.05
C ALA A 76 1.16 10.51 4.47
N PHE A 77 0.25 11.28 3.85
CA PHE A 77 0.58 12.57 3.21
C PHE A 77 1.17 13.62 4.16
N SER A 78 0.85 13.54 5.45
CA SER A 78 1.38 14.43 6.48
C SER A 78 2.81 14.08 6.92
N LEU A 79 3.31 12.90 6.55
CA LEU A 79 4.63 12.41 6.94
C LEU A 79 5.62 12.56 5.78
N ARG A 80 6.53 13.54 5.90
CA ARG A 80 7.74 13.58 5.07
C ARG A 80 8.83 12.71 5.68
N LEU A 81 9.07 11.54 5.09
CA LEU A 81 10.18 10.66 5.45
C LEU A 81 11.47 11.11 4.78
N GLY A 82 12.14 12.10 5.38
CA GLY A 82 13.41 12.61 4.90
C GLY A 82 13.35 13.13 3.47
N ASN A 83 14.18 12.57 2.59
CA ASN A 83 14.27 12.94 1.17
C ASN A 83 13.43 12.02 0.26
N SER A 84 12.53 11.21 0.82
CA SER A 84 11.60 10.40 0.02
C SER A 84 10.79 11.30 -0.90
N ASP A 85 10.83 11.00 -2.19
CA ASP A 85 9.97 11.59 -3.22
C ASP A 85 8.65 10.81 -3.38
N HIS A 86 8.46 9.75 -2.59
CA HIS A 86 7.22 8.99 -2.48
C HIS A 86 6.45 9.28 -1.18
N ILE A 87 5.13 9.11 -1.25
CA ILE A 87 4.23 9.10 -0.10
C ILE A 87 4.02 7.66 0.37
N PRO A 88 4.24 7.35 1.67
CA PRO A 88 4.06 6.00 2.18
C PRO A 88 2.61 5.55 2.14
N VAL A 89 2.41 4.28 1.79
CA VAL A 89 1.14 3.58 2.04
C VAL A 89 1.13 3.12 3.48
N GLU A 90 -0.01 3.29 4.14
CA GLU A 90 -0.25 2.80 5.49
C GLU A 90 -1.50 1.93 5.52
N PHE A 91 -1.45 0.89 6.34
CA PHE A 91 -2.62 0.08 6.64
C PHE A 91 -2.49 -0.48 8.05
N SER A 92 -3.63 -0.80 8.64
CA SER A 92 -3.68 -1.55 9.89
C SER A 92 -4.37 -2.89 9.66
N ALA A 93 -3.79 -3.93 10.25
CA ALA A 93 -4.33 -5.29 10.21
C ALA A 93 -4.43 -5.85 11.63
N SER A 94 -5.54 -6.47 11.96
CA SER A 94 -5.66 -7.26 13.19
C SER A 94 -4.94 -8.59 13.03
N SER A 95 -4.29 -9.05 14.08
CA SER A 95 -3.71 -10.38 14.16
C SER A 95 -3.98 -10.95 15.55
N ASP A 96 -4.57 -12.14 15.57
CA ASP A 96 -4.72 -12.93 16.81
C ASP A 96 -3.50 -13.82 17.05
N SER A 97 -2.52 -13.79 16.14
CA SER A 97 -1.30 -14.60 16.27
C SER A 97 -0.39 -14.01 17.34
N PRO A 98 0.07 -14.81 18.32
CA PRO A 98 1.05 -14.34 19.30
C PRO A 98 2.34 -13.95 18.59
N LEU A 99 3.05 -12.97 19.15
CA LEU A 99 4.35 -12.54 18.63
C LEU A 99 5.30 -13.76 18.54
N PRO A 100 6.02 -13.94 17.42
CA PRO A 100 6.96 -15.03 17.27
C PRO A 100 7.97 -15.02 18.43
N ARG A 101 8.07 -16.14 19.15
CA ARG A 101 9.04 -16.29 20.26
C ARG A 101 10.45 -16.62 19.75
N ASP A 102 10.52 -17.21 18.57
CA ASP A 102 11.77 -17.65 17.96
C ASP A 102 12.35 -16.57 17.04
N LYS A 103 13.69 -16.55 16.96
CA LYS A 103 14.42 -15.64 16.08
C LYS A 103 14.10 -16.00 14.63
N LEU A 104 13.35 -15.13 13.95
CA LEU A 104 13.11 -15.23 12.52
C LEU A 104 14.46 -15.21 11.75
N PRO A 105 14.54 -15.90 10.60
CA PRO A 105 15.77 -16.00 9.80
C PRO A 105 16.27 -14.62 9.31
N PHE A 106 15.34 -13.68 9.14
CA PHE A 106 15.64 -12.29 8.84
C PHE A 106 15.69 -11.50 10.15
N LYS A 107 16.91 -11.20 10.62
CA LYS A 107 17.11 -10.31 11.76
C LYS A 107 16.86 -8.87 11.31
N CYS A 108 16.17 -8.10 12.14
CA CYS A 108 16.19 -6.64 12.01
C CYS A 108 17.66 -6.17 12.06
N PRO A 109 18.13 -5.31 11.14
CA PRO A 109 19.50 -4.83 11.17
C PRO A 109 19.82 -4.18 12.53
N PRO A 110 21.04 -4.38 13.07
CA PRO A 110 21.43 -3.74 14.33
C PRO A 110 21.25 -2.21 14.23
N GLY A 111 20.46 -1.62 15.13
CA GLY A 111 20.14 -0.19 15.15
C GLY A 111 18.68 0.15 14.87
N TYR A 112 17.87 -0.78 14.36
CA TYR A 112 16.43 -0.61 14.11
C TYR A 112 15.60 -1.34 15.18
N SER A 113 15.76 -0.99 16.47
CA SER A 113 14.97 -1.56 17.57
C SER A 113 13.68 -0.76 17.87
N GLY A 114 13.17 -0.02 16.88
CA GLY A 114 12.22 1.06 17.12
C GLY A 114 11.04 1.18 16.16
N ALA A 115 10.72 0.16 15.35
CA ALA A 115 9.41 0.12 14.72
C ALA A 115 8.36 -0.17 15.81
N LYS A 116 7.97 0.88 16.54
CA LYS A 116 6.81 0.84 17.42
C LYS A 116 5.62 0.55 16.51
N MET A 117 5.19 -0.71 16.51
CA MET A 117 3.86 -1.10 16.06
C MET A 117 2.89 -0.08 16.68
N PHE A 118 2.18 0.67 15.84
CA PHE A 118 1.15 1.61 16.29
C PHE A 118 0.20 0.81 17.19
N LYS A 119 0.18 1.12 18.48
CA LYS A 119 -0.82 0.57 19.38
C LYS A 119 -2.11 1.35 19.10
N PRO A 120 -3.23 0.70 18.72
CA PRO A 120 -4.50 1.40 18.67
C PRO A 120 -4.81 1.91 20.07
N SER A 121 -5.25 3.18 20.16
CA SER A 121 -5.77 3.76 21.39
C SER A 121 -7.05 3.02 21.77
N SER A 122 -7.04 2.34 22.92
CA SER A 122 -8.24 1.81 23.55
C SER A 122 -9.08 2.96 24.12
N ASN A 123 -10.34 3.07 23.69
CA ASN A 123 -11.38 3.78 24.43
C ASN A 123 -11.86 2.90 25.60
#